data_AF-A0A1M6URC0-F1
#
_entry.id   AF-A0A1M6URC0-F1
#
_cell.length_a   1.000
_cell.length_b   1.000
_cell.length_c   1.000
_cell.angle_alpha   90.00
_cell.angle_beta   90.00
_cell.angle_gamma   90.00
#
_symmetry.space_group_name_H-M   'P 1'
#
loop_
_entity.id
_entity.type
_entity.pdbx_description
1 polymer ?
#
loop_
_entity_poly.entity_id
_entity_poly.type
_entity_poly.pdbx_seq_one_letter_code
_entity_poly.pdbx_strand_id
1 'polypeptide(L)'
;MVRNTLKYVANKDMKNFAKDLRTIYTAPDEKAAVKRLEEVDKKWTPHYPAALKRWFDNWDVITPIFKFSTDVRTAFYTTNAIESLNSSYRRLNSQRSVFPGQQALLKALYLATFEATKKWSIPIRNWGKVRGELTIMYPDRLQP
;
A
#
# COMPACT_ATOMS: atom_id res chain seq x y z
N MET A 1 0.59 2.25 5.59
CA MET A 1 1.72 2.52 6.49
C MET A 1 2.84 3.31 5.81
N VAL A 2 3.44 2.79 4.73
CA VAL A 2 4.55 3.42 3.98
C VAL A 2 4.32 4.92 3.70
N ARG A 3 3.20 5.31 3.08
CA ARG A 3 2.91 6.72 2.77
C ARG A 3 2.87 7.63 3.99
N ASN A 4 2.30 7.15 5.11
CA ASN A 4 2.24 7.95 6.33
C ASN A 4 3.62 8.09 6.98
N THR A 5 4.45 7.05 6.92
CA THR A 5 5.84 7.13 7.39
C THR A 5 6.67 8.15 6.62
N LEU A 6 6.51 8.21 5.29
CA LEU A 6 7.26 9.17 4.47
C LEU A 6 6.93 10.65 4.78
N LYS A 7 5.83 10.96 5.47
CA LYS A 7 5.51 12.34 5.89
C LYS A 7 6.48 12.90 6.93
N TYR A 8 7.17 12.03 7.66
CA TYR A 8 8.13 12.43 8.70
C TYR A 8 9.56 12.59 8.15
N VAL A 9 9.76 12.36 6.86
CA VAL A 9 11.08 12.31 6.21
C VAL A 9 11.22 13.51 5.30
N ALA A 10 12.38 14.18 5.32
CA ALA A 10 12.64 15.30 4.43
C ALA A 10 12.68 14.84 2.96
N ASN A 11 12.22 15.70 2.03
CA ASN A 11 12.14 15.36 0.60
C ASN A 11 13.47 14.84 0.02
N LYS A 12 14.61 15.40 0.46
CA LYS A 12 15.96 14.98 0.02
C LYS A 12 16.27 13.52 0.32
N ASP A 13 15.74 12.98 1.42
CA ASP A 13 16.02 11.63 1.90
C ASP A 13 14.90 10.64 1.55
N MET A 14 13.71 11.16 1.17
CA MET A 14 12.50 10.37 0.94
C MET A 14 12.71 9.20 -0.04
N LYS A 15 13.50 9.41 -1.11
CA LYS A 15 13.81 8.35 -2.10
C LYS A 15 14.64 7.22 -1.48
N ASN A 16 15.67 7.56 -0.72
CA ASN A 16 16.55 6.59 -0.07
C ASN A 16 15.81 5.86 1.06
N PHE A 17 15.06 6.60 1.88
CA PHE A 17 14.24 6.05 2.93
C PHE A 17 13.18 5.08 2.38
N ALA A 18 12.49 5.44 1.29
CA ALA A 18 11.51 4.56 0.66
C ALA A 18 12.14 3.28 0.08
N LYS A 19 13.36 3.37 -0.47
CA LYS A 19 14.11 2.20 -0.95
C LYS A 19 14.43 1.25 0.21
N ASP A 20 14.87 1.79 1.33
CA ASP A 20 15.21 1.00 2.53
C ASP A 20 13.95 0.38 3.15
N LEU A 21 12.87 1.15 3.32
CA LEU A 21 11.57 0.63 3.77
C LEU A 21 11.06 -0.51 2.90
N ARG A 22 11.27 -0.43 1.58
CA ARG A 22 10.85 -1.48 0.66
C ARG A 22 11.43 -2.84 1.03
N THR A 23 12.65 -2.86 1.52
CA THR A 23 13.34 -4.10 1.88
C THR A 23 12.65 -4.89 2.99
N ILE A 24 11.85 -4.23 3.84
CA ILE A 24 11.13 -4.85 4.95
C ILE A 24 10.03 -5.75 4.40
N TYR A 25 9.08 -5.20 3.62
CA TYR A 25 7.93 -5.97 3.13
C TYR A 25 8.23 -6.84 1.90
N THR A 26 9.38 -6.64 1.25
CA THR A 26 9.87 -7.53 0.18
C THR A 26 10.85 -8.61 0.69
N ALA A 27 11.09 -8.71 2.00
CA ALA A 27 11.93 -9.76 2.57
C ALA A 27 11.34 -11.16 2.29
N PRO A 28 12.15 -12.22 2.19
CA PRO A 28 11.66 -13.57 1.88
C PRO A 28 10.67 -14.09 2.93
N ASP A 29 10.95 -13.87 4.21
CA ASP A 29 10.17 -14.33 5.36
C ASP A 29 10.14 -13.27 6.48
N GLU A 30 9.36 -13.55 7.52
CA GLU A 30 9.17 -12.66 8.66
C GLU A 30 10.47 -12.40 9.44
N LYS A 31 11.33 -13.42 9.62
CA LYS A 31 12.59 -13.27 10.36
C LYS A 31 13.55 -12.32 9.64
N ALA A 32 13.64 -12.47 8.32
CA ALA A 32 14.39 -11.56 7.47
C ALA A 32 13.79 -10.15 7.50
N ALA A 33 12.47 -10.02 7.53
CA ALA A 33 11.79 -8.73 7.62
C ALA A 33 12.07 -7.99 8.93
N VAL A 34 12.07 -8.70 10.07
CA VAL A 34 12.46 -8.15 11.38
C VAL A 34 13.89 -7.63 11.34
N LYS A 35 14.82 -8.44 10.82
CA LYS A 35 16.22 -8.00 10.66
C LYS A 35 16.34 -6.74 9.80
N ARG A 36 15.60 -6.67 8.68
CA ARG A 36 15.57 -5.45 7.86
C ARG A 36 14.95 -4.27 8.59
N LEU A 37 13.89 -4.47 9.36
CA LEU A 37 13.29 -3.40 10.17
C LEU A 37 14.31 -2.82 11.16
N GLU A 38 15.07 -3.68 11.86
CA GLU A 38 16.13 -3.24 12.77
C GLU A 38 17.28 -2.50 12.06
N GLU A 39 17.69 -2.96 10.88
CA GLU A 39 18.72 -2.28 10.07
C GLU A 39 18.25 -0.89 9.62
N VAL A 40 16.99 -0.78 9.18
CA VAL A 40 16.37 0.49 8.77
C VAL A 40 16.21 1.42 9.98
N ASP A 41 15.83 0.88 11.14
CA ASP A 41 15.71 1.62 12.41
C ASP A 41 17.04 2.21 12.84
N LYS A 42 18.09 1.41 12.94
CA LYS A 42 19.44 1.87 13.29
C LYS A 42 19.94 2.98 12.36
N LYS A 43 19.63 2.88 11.07
CA LYS A 43 20.05 3.87 10.07
C LYS A 43 19.29 5.18 10.18
N TRP A 44 17.97 5.13 10.34
CA TRP A 44 17.13 6.31 10.15
C TRP A 44 16.59 6.92 11.43
N THR A 45 16.47 6.17 12.53
CA THR A 45 15.99 6.70 13.81
C THR A 45 16.85 7.83 14.38
N PRO A 46 18.19 7.87 14.21
CA PRO A 46 18.99 9.04 14.58
C PRO A 46 18.59 10.33 13.87
N HIS A 47 18.06 10.24 12.65
CA HIS A 47 17.63 11.39 11.85
C HIS A 47 16.12 11.68 11.97
N TYR A 48 15.31 10.62 12.10
CA TYR A 48 13.86 10.66 12.09
C TYR A 48 13.28 9.77 13.20
N PRO A 49 13.38 10.17 14.49
CA PRO A 49 13.06 9.30 15.64
C PRO A 49 11.64 8.74 15.65
N ALA A 50 10.68 9.46 15.06
CA ALA A 50 9.27 9.07 15.04
C ALA A 50 8.85 8.27 13.78
N ALA A 51 9.71 8.15 12.77
CA ALA A 51 9.30 7.61 11.47
C ALA A 51 8.91 6.12 11.54
N LEU A 52 9.64 5.34 12.33
CA LEU A 52 9.47 3.88 12.42
C LEU A 52 8.64 3.42 13.61
N LYS A 53 8.30 4.29 14.55
CA LYS A 53 7.48 3.93 15.73
C LYS A 53 6.22 3.14 15.35
N ARG A 54 5.47 3.62 14.34
CA ARG A 54 4.25 2.94 13.86
C ARG A 54 4.49 1.56 13.25
N TRP A 55 5.69 1.29 12.73
CA TRP A 55 6.04 -0.03 12.19
C TRP A 55 6.19 -1.05 13.30
N PHE A 56 6.82 -0.66 14.41
CA PHE A 56 6.91 -1.50 15.61
C PHE A 56 5.54 -1.67 16.26
N ASP A 57 4.79 -0.59 16.44
CA ASP A 57 3.47 -0.61 17.10
C ASP A 57 2.43 -1.48 16.37
N ASN A 58 2.60 -1.70 15.06
CA ASN A 58 1.63 -2.43 14.23
C ASN A 58 2.30 -3.62 13.54
N TRP A 59 3.42 -4.12 14.07
CA TRP A 59 4.19 -5.18 13.42
C TRP A 59 3.36 -6.46 13.25
N ASP A 60 2.62 -6.83 14.28
CA ASP A 60 1.66 -7.93 14.32
C ASP A 60 0.58 -7.88 13.22
N VAL A 61 0.20 -6.68 12.78
CA VAL A 61 -0.74 -6.48 11.66
C VAL A 61 -0.06 -6.65 10.31
N ILE A 62 1.25 -6.39 10.21
CA ILE A 62 2.01 -6.49 8.96
C ILE A 62 2.47 -7.93 8.72
N THR A 63 2.94 -8.64 9.75
CA THR A 63 3.59 -9.95 9.64
C THR A 63 2.78 -11.03 8.92
N PRO A 64 1.43 -11.07 8.97
CA PRO A 64 0.66 -12.07 8.23
C PRO A 64 0.88 -12.03 6.72
N ILE A 65 1.37 -10.91 6.17
CA ILE A 65 1.73 -10.79 4.76
C ILE A 65 2.76 -11.84 4.33
N PHE A 66 3.68 -12.24 5.22
CA PHE A 66 4.74 -13.21 4.93
C PHE A 66 4.26 -14.66 4.85
N LYS A 67 2.98 -14.93 5.17
CA LYS A 67 2.36 -16.24 4.90
C LYS A 67 2.11 -16.48 3.41
N PHE A 68 2.14 -15.41 2.61
CA PHE A 68 1.89 -15.44 1.18
C PHE A 68 3.19 -15.40 0.38
N SER A 69 3.18 -16.03 -0.80
CA SER A 69 4.30 -15.98 -1.72
C SER A 69 4.59 -14.56 -2.21
N THR A 70 5.78 -14.37 -2.78
CA THR A 70 6.17 -13.07 -3.35
C THR A 70 5.21 -12.62 -4.45
N ASP A 71 4.63 -13.53 -5.24
CA ASP A 71 3.69 -13.20 -6.31
C ASP A 71 2.38 -12.62 -5.73
N VAL A 72 1.82 -13.26 -4.70
CA VAL A 72 0.63 -12.76 -3.99
C VAL A 72 0.90 -11.46 -3.25
N ARG A 73 2.02 -11.39 -2.51
CA ARG A 73 2.41 -10.17 -1.79
C ARG A 73 2.56 -8.98 -2.72
N THR A 74 3.07 -9.20 -3.93
CA THR A 74 3.20 -8.14 -4.93
C THR A 74 1.86 -7.51 -5.23
N ALA A 75 0.78 -8.29 -5.37
CA ALA A 75 -0.56 -7.73 -5.55
C ALA A 75 -0.98 -6.82 -4.39
N PHE A 76 -0.66 -7.18 -3.14
CA PHE A 76 -1.04 -6.42 -1.94
C PHE A 76 -0.31 -5.09 -1.79
N TYR A 77 1.03 -5.08 -1.94
CA TYR A 77 1.79 -3.85 -1.73
C TYR A 77 1.85 -2.95 -2.96
N THR A 78 1.21 -3.32 -4.09
CA THR A 78 1.07 -2.38 -5.22
C THR A 78 0.27 -1.15 -4.79
N THR A 79 0.97 -0.08 -4.43
CA THR A 79 0.32 1.19 -4.04
C THR A 79 -0.37 1.85 -5.23
N ASN A 80 -0.04 1.45 -6.47
CA ASN A 80 -0.54 2.07 -7.70
C ASN A 80 -2.06 2.04 -7.83
N ALA A 81 -2.74 0.97 -7.42
CA ALA A 81 -4.20 0.90 -7.53
C ALA A 81 -4.87 1.97 -6.66
N ILE A 82 -4.49 2.04 -5.38
CA ILE A 82 -5.06 2.99 -4.41
C ILE A 82 -4.60 4.42 -4.71
N GLU A 83 -3.31 4.62 -5.02
CA GLU A 83 -2.75 5.94 -5.30
C GLU A 83 -3.28 6.53 -6.61
N SER A 84 -3.48 5.72 -7.66
CA SER A 84 -4.05 6.19 -8.92
C SER A 84 -5.51 6.64 -8.76
N LEU A 85 -6.30 5.92 -7.96
CA LEU A 85 -7.67 6.32 -7.62
C LEU A 85 -7.67 7.61 -6.80
N ASN A 86 -6.86 7.70 -5.74
CA ASN A 86 -6.73 8.90 -4.92
C ASN A 86 -6.26 10.11 -5.73
N SER A 87 -5.33 9.92 -6.66
CA SER A 87 -4.88 10.96 -7.59
C SER A 87 -6.02 11.42 -8.52
N SER A 88 -6.79 10.47 -9.05
CA SER A 88 -7.96 10.78 -9.89
C SER A 88 -9.01 11.58 -9.14
N TYR A 89 -9.33 11.22 -7.90
CA TYR A 89 -10.24 11.99 -7.05
C TYR A 89 -9.75 13.42 -6.79
N ARG A 90 -8.47 13.59 -6.44
CA ARG A 90 -7.88 14.93 -6.21
C ARG A 90 -7.90 15.76 -7.48
N ARG A 91 -7.54 15.18 -8.63
CA ARG A 91 -7.49 15.89 -9.92
C ARG A 91 -8.87 16.32 -10.38
N LEU A 92 -9.86 15.43 -10.34
CA LEU A 92 -11.23 15.73 -10.82
C LEU A 92 -11.99 16.69 -9.90
N ASN A 93 -11.57 16.82 -8.65
CA ASN A 93 -12.16 17.75 -7.69
C ASN A 93 -11.25 18.93 -7.33
N SER A 94 -10.14 19.15 -8.06
CA SER A 94 -9.18 20.22 -7.73
C SER A 94 -9.79 21.63 -7.78
N GLN A 95 -10.82 21.82 -8.62
CA GLN A 95 -11.56 23.08 -8.77
C GLN A 95 -12.70 23.24 -7.75
N ARG A 96 -12.96 22.23 -6.90
CA ARG A 96 -14.05 22.23 -5.93
C ARG A 96 -13.47 22.27 -4.52
N SER A 97 -13.33 23.47 -3.97
CA SER A 97 -12.82 23.67 -2.60
C SER A 97 -13.88 23.44 -1.51
N VAL A 98 -15.16 23.68 -1.82
CA VAL A 98 -16.29 23.52 -0.89
C VAL A 98 -17.43 22.79 -1.60
N PHE A 99 -18.10 21.89 -0.88
CA PHE A 99 -19.31 21.23 -1.34
C PHE A 99 -20.51 21.76 -0.56
N PRO A 100 -21.65 22.04 -1.20
CA PRO A 100 -22.84 22.60 -0.55
C PRO A 100 -23.56 21.59 0.36
N GLY A 101 -23.13 20.32 0.38
CA GLY A 101 -23.68 19.28 1.26
C GLY A 101 -23.10 17.91 0.95
N GLN A 102 -23.39 16.94 1.82
CA GLN A 102 -22.89 15.56 1.71
C GLN A 102 -23.32 14.90 0.39
N GLN A 103 -24.54 15.17 -0.09
CA GLN A 103 -25.03 14.60 -1.35
C GLN A 103 -24.26 15.14 -2.58
N ALA A 104 -23.86 16.40 -2.56
CA ALA A 104 -23.06 16.98 -3.64
C ALA A 104 -21.65 16.37 -3.66
N LEU A 105 -21.05 16.16 -2.49
CA LEU A 105 -19.78 15.45 -2.35
C LEU A 105 -19.89 14.00 -2.87
N LEU A 106 -20.93 13.27 -2.46
CA LEU A 106 -21.15 11.89 -2.88
C LEU A 106 -21.30 11.77 -4.41
N LYS A 107 -22.09 12.67 -5.03
CA LYS A 107 -22.22 12.72 -6.50
C LYS A 107 -20.88 12.99 -7.19
N ALA A 108 -20.09 13.92 -6.67
CA ALA A 108 -18.77 14.23 -7.22
C ALA A 108 -17.80 13.05 -7.11
N LEU A 109 -17.79 12.35 -5.97
CA LEU A 109 -16.99 11.13 -5.78
C LEU A 109 -17.46 10.03 -6.73
N TYR A 110 -18.76 9.77 -6.81
CA TYR A 110 -19.33 8.76 -7.72
C TYR A 110 -18.92 8.99 -9.18
N LEU A 111 -19.07 10.22 -9.70
CA LEU A 111 -18.70 10.54 -11.07
C LEU A 111 -17.20 10.37 -11.31
N ALA A 112 -16.37 10.73 -10.33
CA ALA A 112 -14.93 10.52 -10.42
C ALA A 112 -14.54 9.03 -10.36
N THR A 113 -15.23 8.22 -9.54
CA THR A 113 -15.06 6.76 -9.54
C THR A 113 -15.44 6.18 -10.88
N PHE A 114 -16.61 6.55 -11.41
CA PHE A 114 -17.13 6.09 -12.69
C PHE A 114 -16.17 6.38 -13.84
N GLU A 115 -15.57 7.57 -13.87
CA GLU A 115 -14.56 7.93 -14.87
C GLU A 115 -13.26 7.13 -14.69
N ALA A 116 -12.81 6.90 -13.45
CA ALA A 116 -11.62 6.12 -13.17
C ALA A 116 -11.78 4.64 -13.57
N THR A 117 -12.95 4.05 -13.30
CA THR A 117 -13.24 2.63 -13.57
C THR A 117 -13.27 2.28 -15.05
N LYS A 118 -13.55 3.24 -15.93
CA LYS A 118 -13.50 3.03 -17.40
C LYS A 118 -12.15 2.52 -17.89
N LYS A 119 -11.07 2.79 -17.14
CA LYS A 119 -9.70 2.38 -17.48
C LYS A 119 -9.29 1.04 -16.86
N TRP A 120 -10.13 0.44 -16.03
CA TRP A 120 -9.84 -0.82 -15.32
C TRP A 120 -10.20 -2.04 -16.16
N SER A 121 -9.66 -2.10 -17.38
CA SER A 121 -9.87 -3.21 -18.31
C SER A 121 -8.79 -4.30 -18.21
N ILE A 122 -7.65 -3.99 -17.59
CA ILE A 122 -6.49 -4.89 -17.52
C ILE A 122 -6.55 -5.70 -16.23
N PRO A 123 -6.49 -7.04 -16.29
CA PRO A 123 -6.47 -7.88 -15.09
C PRO A 123 -5.17 -7.70 -14.29
N ILE A 124 -5.20 -8.12 -13.02
CA ILE A 124 -4.01 -8.14 -12.18
C ILE A 124 -2.95 -9.04 -12.83
N ARG A 125 -1.70 -8.55 -12.90
CA ARG A 125 -0.58 -9.32 -13.43
C ARG A 125 -0.42 -10.62 -12.64
N ASN A 126 -0.19 -11.73 -13.34
CA ASN A 126 -0.02 -13.07 -12.75
C ASN A 126 -1.23 -13.55 -11.92
N TRP A 127 -2.44 -13.04 -12.20
CA TRP A 127 -3.64 -13.37 -11.42
C TRP A 127 -3.89 -14.88 -11.28
N GLY A 128 -3.62 -15.69 -12.31
CA GLY A 128 -3.78 -17.15 -12.21
C GLY A 128 -2.94 -17.80 -11.10
N LYS A 129 -1.70 -17.34 -10.90
CA LYS A 129 -0.83 -17.82 -9.82
C LYS A 129 -1.35 -17.38 -8.44
N VAL A 130 -1.71 -16.09 -8.35
CA VAL A 130 -2.26 -15.51 -7.12
C VAL A 130 -3.53 -16.23 -6.70
N ARG A 131 -4.46 -16.43 -7.65
CA ARG A 131 -5.70 -17.17 -7.43
C ARG A 131 -5.43 -18.61 -7.01
N GLY A 132 -4.53 -19.32 -7.70
CA GLY A 132 -4.18 -20.70 -7.37
C GLY A 132 -3.67 -20.86 -5.93
N GLU A 133 -2.77 -19.98 -5.50
CA GLU A 133 -2.28 -19.98 -4.11
C GLU A 133 -3.41 -19.70 -3.11
N LEU A 134 -4.25 -18.69 -3.37
CA LEU A 134 -5.37 -18.36 -2.49
C LEU A 134 -6.38 -19.50 -2.40
N THR A 135 -6.65 -20.23 -3.49
CA THR A 135 -7.52 -21.42 -3.48
C THR A 135 -6.95 -22.53 -2.60
N ILE A 136 -5.63 -22.73 -2.59
CA ILE A 136 -4.96 -23.73 -1.74
C ILE A 136 -4.99 -23.29 -0.27
N MET A 137 -4.68 -22.01 0.01
CA MET A 137 -4.65 -21.49 1.38
C MET A 137 -6.04 -21.41 2.03
N TYR A 138 -7.08 -21.21 1.22
CA TYR A 138 -8.46 -21.02 1.66
C TYR A 138 -9.40 -21.97 0.92
N PRO A 139 -9.35 -23.28 1.22
CA PRO A 139 -10.22 -24.26 0.58
C PRO A 139 -11.69 -23.90 0.78
N ASP A 140 -12.50 -24.14 -0.24
CA ASP A 140 -13.96 -23.91 -0.27
C ASP A 140 -14.41 -22.44 -0.12
N ARG A 141 -13.49 -21.47 -0.13
CA ARG A 141 -13.81 -20.02 -0.04
C ARG A 141 -13.87 -19.33 -1.39
N LEU A 142 -13.21 -19.87 -2.40
CA LEU A 142 -13.20 -19.33 -3.77
C LEU A 142 -13.98 -20.27 -4.69
N GLN A 143 -15.11 -19.79 -5.21
CA GLN A 143 -15.85 -20.53 -6.23
C GLN A 143 -15.05 -20.59 -7.55
N PRO A 144 -15.26 -21.64 -8.37
CA PRO A 144 -14.64 -21.80 -9.69
C PRO A 144 -14.84 -20.61 -10.63
#